data_AF-A0A3N5EQ69-F1
#
_entry.id   AF-A0A3N5EQ69-F1
#
_cell.length_a   1.000
_cell.length_b   1.000
_cell.length_c   1.000
_cell.angle_alpha   90.00
_cell.angle_beta   90.00
_cell.angle_gamma   90.00
#
_symmetry.space_group_name_H-M   'P 1'
#
loop_
_entity.id
_entity.type
_entity.pdbx_description
1 polymer ?
#
loop_
_entity_poly.entity_id
_entity_poly.type
_entity_poly.pdbx_seq_one_letter_code
_entity_poly.pdbx_strand_id
1 'polypeptide(L)'
;MKSVAALLLLASAAFAQDASKKGDPTPPDRRLITVREFVIRVESKDNAAFRTLWVSRDGGRTWKTAREAGVIDTWSDWSGGILRCSVRVPEDGAYDFFPQIGDALSNRGPEPKSGQQADAKLRVEVRQP
;
A
#
# COMPACT_ATOMS: atom_id res chain seq x y z
N MET A 1 -68.40 6.90 -21.77
CA MET A 1 -68.02 6.93 -20.34
C MET A 1 -68.46 5.64 -19.67
N LYS A 2 -67.55 4.67 -19.51
CA LYS A 2 -67.75 3.46 -18.70
C LYS A 2 -66.38 3.08 -18.11
N SER A 3 -66.24 3.27 -16.81
CA SER A 3 -65.11 2.78 -16.02
C SER A 3 -65.25 1.28 -15.83
N VAL A 4 -64.16 0.53 -16.01
CA VAL A 4 -64.00 -0.81 -15.42
C VAL A 4 -62.59 -0.88 -14.86
N ALA A 5 -62.52 -0.96 -13.53
CA ALA A 5 -61.32 -1.34 -12.80
C ALA A 5 -61.09 -2.84 -12.96
N ALA A 6 -59.86 -3.24 -13.27
CA ALA A 6 -59.38 -4.61 -13.08
C ALA A 6 -58.17 -4.57 -12.15
N LEU A 7 -58.48 -4.82 -10.88
CA LEU A 7 -57.55 -5.09 -9.79
C LEU A 7 -56.96 -6.49 -10.03
N LEU A 8 -55.67 -6.59 -10.36
CA LEU A 8 -54.94 -7.86 -10.29
C LEU A 8 -54.02 -7.83 -9.06
N LEU A 9 -54.33 -8.69 -8.10
CA LEU A 9 -53.52 -9.03 -6.93
C LEU A 9 -52.94 -10.44 -7.13
N LEU A 10 -51.80 -10.70 -6.47
CA LEU A 10 -51.02 -11.96 -6.33
C LEU A 10 -49.81 -12.07 -7.29
N ALA A 11 -48.60 -12.43 -6.86
CA ALA A 11 -48.04 -12.65 -5.52
C ALA A 11 -46.50 -12.62 -5.62
N SER A 12 -45.87 -12.15 -4.54
CA SER A 12 -44.59 -12.58 -3.98
C SER A 12 -43.39 -12.84 -4.91
N ALA A 13 -42.51 -11.85 -4.98
CA ALA A 13 -41.08 -12.08 -4.79
C ALA A 13 -40.52 -10.91 -3.99
N ALA A 14 -40.55 -11.04 -2.67
CA ALA A 14 -39.72 -10.22 -1.80
C ALA A 14 -38.26 -10.61 -2.04
N PHE A 15 -37.59 -9.94 -2.98
CA PHE A 15 -36.14 -9.85 -2.90
C PHE A 15 -35.82 -8.84 -1.81
N ALA A 16 -35.69 -9.37 -0.60
CA ALA A 16 -34.98 -8.70 0.48
C ALA A 16 -33.58 -8.32 -0.04
N GLN A 17 -33.33 -7.03 -0.26
CA GLN A 17 -31.97 -6.51 -0.18
C GLN A 17 -31.64 -6.41 1.32
N ASP A 18 -31.35 -7.56 1.91
CA ASP A 18 -30.76 -7.64 3.24
C ASP A 18 -29.24 -7.81 3.11
N ALA A 19 -28.54 -6.97 3.88
CA ALA A 19 -27.13 -7.08 4.25
C ALA A 19 -26.06 -7.02 3.13
N SER A 20 -25.64 -5.80 2.81
CA SER A 20 -24.20 -5.52 2.67
C SER A 20 -23.77 -4.43 3.63
N LYS A 21 -23.79 -4.79 4.92
CA LYS A 21 -22.97 -4.17 5.95
C LYS A 21 -22.17 -5.27 6.65
N LYS A 22 -21.09 -5.73 6.01
CA LYS A 22 -19.98 -6.51 6.59
C LYS A 22 -18.94 -6.76 5.49
N GLY A 23 -17.69 -6.35 5.57
CA GLY A 23 -17.00 -5.58 6.59
C GLY A 23 -16.18 -4.51 5.90
N ASP A 24 -16.23 -3.32 6.47
CA ASP A 24 -15.08 -2.44 6.46
C ASP A 24 -13.97 -3.20 7.22
N PRO A 25 -12.86 -3.65 6.61
CA PRO A 25 -11.69 -3.92 7.40
C PRO A 25 -11.08 -2.55 7.68
N THR A 26 -11.76 -1.70 8.47
CA THR A 26 -11.04 -0.59 9.10
C THR A 26 -10.05 -1.30 10.01
N PRO A 27 -8.74 -1.28 9.70
CA PRO A 27 -7.76 -1.90 10.57
C PRO A 27 -7.94 -1.27 11.95
N PRO A 28 -7.86 -2.05 13.05
CA PRO A 28 -8.17 -1.56 14.39
C PRO A 28 -7.31 -0.34 14.65
N ASP A 29 -7.93 0.85 14.67
CA ASP A 29 -7.41 2.17 15.02
C ASP A 29 -5.87 2.25 15.11
N ARG A 30 -5.19 1.84 14.03
CA ARG A 30 -3.73 1.76 14.01
C ARG A 30 -3.31 3.19 13.82
N ARG A 31 -2.92 3.86 14.90
CA ARG A 31 -2.28 5.17 14.83
C ARG A 31 -1.03 5.01 13.97
N LEU A 32 -1.17 5.29 12.69
CA LEU A 32 -0.08 5.26 11.75
C LEU A 32 0.87 6.41 12.08
N ILE A 33 2.10 6.06 12.40
CA ILE A 33 3.14 7.02 12.68
C ILE A 33 3.76 7.38 11.34
N THR A 34 3.65 8.64 10.92
CA THR A 34 4.43 9.11 9.76
C THR A 34 5.87 9.22 10.21
N VAL A 35 6.74 8.45 9.59
CA VAL A 35 8.09 8.25 10.11
C VAL A 35 9.12 8.99 9.29
N ARG A 36 9.01 8.92 7.95
CA ARG A 36 10.07 9.42 7.09
C ARG A 36 9.61 9.65 5.66
N GLU A 37 10.29 10.59 5.02
CA GLU A 37 10.31 10.75 3.57
C GLU A 37 11.71 10.37 3.06
N PHE A 38 11.76 9.55 2.01
CA PHE A 38 12.96 9.15 1.32
C PHE A 38 13.00 9.81 -0.06
N VAL A 39 14.14 10.44 -0.39
CA VAL A 39 14.40 10.90 -1.75
C VAL A 39 15.21 9.82 -2.45
N ILE A 40 14.61 9.20 -3.46
CA ILE A 40 15.19 8.13 -4.25
C ILE A 40 15.62 8.73 -5.58
N ARG A 41 16.93 8.67 -5.85
CA ARG A 41 17.50 9.05 -7.15
C ARG A 41 17.58 7.81 -8.00
N VAL A 42 17.03 7.89 -9.20
CA VAL A 42 16.98 6.80 -10.17
C VAL A 42 17.79 7.26 -11.38
N GLU A 43 18.82 6.50 -11.74
CA GLU A 43 19.70 6.83 -12.86
C GLU A 43 19.07 6.55 -14.24
N SER A 44 17.87 5.99 -14.27
CA SER A 44 17.11 5.75 -15.50
C SER A 44 16.64 7.07 -16.13
N LYS A 45 16.78 7.18 -17.45
CA LYS A 45 16.17 8.24 -18.25
C LYS A 45 14.67 8.00 -18.49
N ASP A 46 14.28 6.74 -18.43
CA ASP A 46 12.90 6.30 -18.62
C ASP A 46 12.12 6.40 -17.32
N ASN A 47 10.80 6.55 -17.44
CA ASN A 47 9.92 6.74 -16.30
C ASN A 47 10.03 5.58 -15.29
N ALA A 48 9.98 5.89 -14.00
CA ALA A 48 9.84 4.90 -12.95
C ALA A 48 8.37 4.46 -12.83
N ALA A 49 7.90 3.66 -13.79
CA ALA A 49 6.51 3.20 -13.85
C ALA A 49 6.21 2.09 -12.81
N PHE A 50 7.20 1.25 -12.50
CA PHE A 50 7.10 0.24 -11.46
C PHE A 50 7.80 0.71 -10.18
N ARG A 51 7.11 0.54 -9.05
CA ARG A 51 7.61 0.93 -7.72
C ARG A 51 7.12 -0.06 -6.70
N THR A 52 8.03 -0.56 -5.88
CA THR A 52 7.69 -1.40 -4.74
C THR A 52 8.65 -1.06 -3.62
N LEU A 53 8.11 -0.86 -2.42
CA LEU A 53 8.92 -0.73 -1.22
C LEU A 53 8.95 -2.06 -0.49
N TRP A 54 10.16 -2.59 -0.27
CA TRP A 54 10.40 -3.74 0.57
C TRP A 54 10.75 -3.29 1.99
N VAL A 55 10.30 -4.06 2.97
CA VAL A 55 10.42 -3.78 4.39
C VAL A 55 10.96 -5.01 5.10
N SER A 56 11.96 -4.80 5.95
CA SER A 56 12.46 -5.77 6.90
C SER A 56 12.35 -5.20 8.32
N ARG A 57 12.11 -6.09 9.29
CA ARG A 57 12.12 -5.78 10.73
C ARG A 57 13.19 -6.54 11.50
N ASP A 58 14.02 -7.31 10.80
CA ASP A 58 15.00 -8.22 11.39
C ASP A 58 16.43 -7.96 10.87
N GLY A 59 16.69 -6.71 10.46
CA GLY A 59 18.01 -6.30 9.96
C GLY A 59 18.30 -6.76 8.54
N GLY A 60 17.27 -7.00 7.72
CA GLY A 60 17.39 -7.46 6.34
C GLY A 60 17.52 -8.98 6.17
N ARG A 61 17.26 -9.78 7.23
CA ARG A 61 17.26 -11.24 7.10
C ARG A 61 16.06 -11.70 6.27
N THR A 62 14.89 -11.14 6.52
CA THR A 62 13.67 -11.37 5.75
C THR A 62 13.09 -10.06 5.24
N TRP A 63 12.53 -10.12 4.04
CA TRP A 63 11.96 -8.97 3.34
C TRP A 63 10.52 -9.28 2.94
N LYS A 64 9.63 -8.30 3.12
CA LYS A 64 8.23 -8.34 2.70
C LYS A 64 7.89 -7.07 1.97
N THR A 65 6.88 -7.09 1.11
CA THR A 65 6.37 -5.84 0.55
C THR A 65 5.78 -4.95 1.66
N ALA A 66 5.79 -3.63 1.48
CA ALA A 66 5.24 -2.69 2.47
C ALA A 66 3.80 -3.06 2.86
N ARG A 67 2.97 -3.40 1.87
CA ARG A 67 1.60 -3.87 2.08
C ARG A 67 1.52 -5.09 3.01
N GLU A 68 2.36 -6.11 2.79
CA GLU A 68 2.40 -7.32 3.63
C GLU A 68 2.94 -7.04 5.04
N ALA A 69 3.83 -6.07 5.17
CA ALA A 69 4.35 -5.60 6.45
C ALA A 69 3.38 -4.68 7.21
N GLY A 70 2.25 -4.31 6.59
CA GLY A 70 1.30 -3.34 7.14
C GLY A 70 1.84 -1.91 7.19
N VAL A 71 2.86 -1.61 6.39
CA VAL A 71 3.43 -0.27 6.17
C VAL A 71 2.70 0.37 5.00
N ILE A 72 2.37 1.66 5.14
CA ILE A 72 1.81 2.45 4.05
C ILE A 72 2.93 3.26 3.40
N ASP A 73 3.16 3.03 2.13
CA ASP A 73 4.05 3.81 1.28
C ASP A 73 3.25 4.67 0.30
N THR A 74 3.71 5.90 0.08
CA THR A 74 3.15 6.82 -0.91
C THR A 74 4.27 7.38 -1.76
N TRP A 75 4.12 7.31 -3.08
CA TRP A 75 5.14 7.72 -4.04
C TRP A 75 4.74 9.01 -4.74
N SER A 76 5.70 9.93 -4.93
CA SER A 76 5.51 11.09 -5.78
C SER A 76 5.45 10.70 -7.25
N ASP A 77 5.00 11.62 -8.10
CA ASP A 77 5.23 11.50 -9.54
C ASP A 77 6.73 11.53 -9.88
N TRP A 78 7.03 10.97 -11.05
CA TRP A 78 8.38 10.99 -11.61
C TRP A 78 8.77 12.43 -11.98
N SER A 79 9.90 12.89 -11.47
CA SER A 79 10.44 14.21 -11.80
C SER A 79 11.91 14.09 -12.21
N GLY A 80 12.13 13.69 -13.46
CA GLY A 80 13.44 13.74 -14.12
C GLY A 80 14.58 13.06 -13.35
N GLY A 81 14.40 11.81 -12.93
CA GLY A 81 15.40 11.07 -12.15
C GLY A 81 15.14 11.04 -10.64
N ILE A 82 14.12 11.74 -10.16
CA ILE A 82 13.80 11.84 -8.74
C ILE A 82 12.41 11.27 -8.46
N LEU A 83 12.34 10.44 -7.42
CA LEU A 83 11.11 10.01 -6.76
C LEU A 83 11.21 10.30 -5.27
N ARG A 84 10.08 10.64 -4.65
CA ARG A 84 9.93 10.69 -3.19
C ARG A 84 9.04 9.54 -2.75
N CYS A 85 9.42 8.88 -1.67
CA CYS A 85 8.62 7.84 -1.03
C CYS A 85 8.41 8.25 0.43
N SER A 86 7.15 8.42 0.83
CA SER A 86 6.78 8.71 2.21
C SER A 86 6.22 7.45 2.87
N VAL A 87 6.69 7.14 4.07
CA VAL A 87 6.30 5.92 4.78
C VAL A 87 5.59 6.21 6.09
N ARG A 88 4.55 5.43 6.36
CA ARG A 88 3.85 5.38 7.64
C ARG A 88 3.86 3.96 8.17
N VAL A 89 4.29 3.79 9.42
CA VAL A 89 4.38 2.48 10.06
C VAL A 89 3.32 2.34 11.16
N PRO A 90 2.87 1.10 11.45
CA PRO A 90 1.77 0.88 12.38
C PRO A 90 2.19 0.77 13.85
N GLU A 91 3.48 0.54 14.14
CA GLU A 91 3.97 0.28 15.48
C GLU A 91 5.43 0.73 15.65
N ASP A 92 5.88 0.77 16.89
CA ASP A 92 7.27 1.08 17.24
C ASP A 92 8.21 -0.06 16.84
N GLY A 93 9.46 0.30 16.60
CA GLY A 93 10.52 -0.65 16.27
C GLY A 93 11.47 -0.15 15.19
N ALA A 94 12.35 -1.05 14.77
CA ALA A 94 13.30 -0.82 13.69
C ALA A 94 12.75 -1.35 12.36
N TYR A 95 12.81 -0.50 11.34
CA TYR A 95 12.41 -0.80 9.98
C TYR A 95 13.56 -0.53 9.03
N ASP A 96 13.88 -1.52 8.22
CA ASP A 96 14.83 -1.44 7.13
C ASP A 96 14.06 -1.41 5.80
N PHE A 97 14.33 -0.39 4.98
CA PHE A 97 13.61 -0.20 3.71
C PHE A 97 14.52 -0.46 2.51
N PHE A 98 13.94 -1.06 1.46
CA PHE A 98 14.62 -1.25 0.18
C PHE A 98 13.68 -0.92 -0.98
N PRO A 99 13.92 0.19 -1.70
CA PRO A 99 13.10 0.56 -2.85
C PRO A 99 13.51 -0.25 -4.08
N GLN A 100 12.53 -0.88 -4.72
CA GLN A 100 12.67 -1.50 -6.03
C GLN A 100 11.94 -0.65 -7.05
N ILE A 101 12.69 -0.12 -8.02
CA ILE A 101 12.18 0.73 -9.09
C ILE A 101 12.37 0.03 -10.43
N GLY A 102 11.39 0.15 -11.31
CA GLY A 102 11.48 -0.36 -12.67
C GLY A 102 10.76 0.52 -13.68
N ASP A 103 11.00 0.24 -14.95
CA ASP A 103 10.33 0.90 -16.06
C ASP A 103 9.01 0.22 -16.45
N ALA A 104 8.32 0.78 -17.44
CA ALA A 104 7.07 0.22 -17.97
C ALA A 104 7.28 -1.05 -18.81
N LEU A 105 8.53 -1.36 -19.20
CA LEU A 105 8.90 -2.50 -20.04
C LEU A 105 9.28 -3.74 -19.22
N SER A 106 8.91 -3.75 -17.93
CA SER A 106 9.22 -4.81 -16.98
C SER A 106 10.71 -4.94 -16.62
N ASN A 107 11.55 -3.95 -16.96
CA ASN A 107 12.90 -3.89 -16.41
C ASN A 107 12.81 -3.39 -14.97
N ARG A 108 12.84 -4.33 -14.03
CA ARG A 108 12.79 -4.03 -12.59
C ARG A 108 14.20 -4.05 -12.02
N GLY A 109 14.47 -3.12 -11.11
CA GLY A 109 15.62 -3.19 -10.22
C GLY A 109 15.58 -4.50 -9.40
N PRO A 110 16.71 -4.89 -8.81
CA PRO A 110 16.81 -6.14 -8.08
C PRO A 110 15.86 -6.14 -6.87
N GLU A 111 15.29 -7.31 -6.57
CA GLU A 111 14.67 -7.55 -5.27
C GLU A 111 15.75 -7.68 -4.19
N PRO A 112 15.47 -7.28 -2.94
CA PRO A 112 16.42 -7.48 -1.86
C PRO A 112 16.61 -8.98 -1.60
N LYS A 113 17.85 -9.40 -1.42
CA LYS A 113 18.16 -10.79 -1.07
C LYS A 113 17.99 -11.01 0.44
N SER A 114 17.60 -12.22 0.84
CA SER A 114 17.63 -12.59 2.25
C SER A 114 19.06 -12.43 2.81
N GLY A 115 19.17 -11.77 3.96
CA GLY A 115 20.44 -11.43 4.60
C GLY A 115 21.11 -10.17 4.04
N GLN A 116 20.57 -9.56 2.98
CA GLN A 116 21.05 -8.26 2.51
C GLN A 116 20.66 -7.18 3.50
N GLN A 117 21.62 -6.40 3.97
CA GLN A 117 21.33 -5.24 4.81
C GLN A 117 20.78 -4.07 3.97
N ALA A 118 19.86 -3.30 4.57
CA ALA A 118 19.48 -2.01 4.00
C ALA A 118 20.66 -1.03 4.01
N ASP A 119 20.57 -0.02 3.14
CA ASP A 119 21.35 1.19 3.33
C ASP A 119 21.00 1.82 4.69
N ALA A 120 22.00 2.21 5.48
CA ALA A 120 21.80 2.83 6.79
C ALA A 120 20.89 4.08 6.73
N LYS A 121 20.86 4.80 5.62
CA LYS A 121 19.98 5.97 5.40
C LYS A 121 18.50 5.57 5.27
N LEU A 122 18.25 4.33 4.88
CA LEU A 122 16.93 3.73 4.71
C LEU A 122 16.53 2.88 5.92
N ARG A 123 17.28 2.95 7.02
CA ARG A 123 16.88 2.40 8.29
C ARG A 123 16.20 3.48 9.14
N VAL A 124 15.12 3.10 9.80
CA VAL A 124 14.36 3.98 10.68
C VAL A 124 14.00 3.28 11.96
N GLU A 125 14.22 3.94 13.08
CA GLU A 125 13.79 3.49 14.39
C GLU A 125 12.69 4.41 14.90
N VAL A 126 11.57 3.81 15.30
CA VAL A 126 10.38 4.51 15.77
C VAL A 126 10.15 4.15 17.21
N ARG A 127 9.97 5.18 18.04
CA ARG A 127 9.59 5.05 19.44
C ARG A 127 8.52 6.10 19.72
N GLN A 128 7.34 5.68 20.15
CA GLN A 128 6.33 6.60 20.65
C GLN A 128 6.85 7.27 21.93
N PRO A 129 6.55 8.56 22.12
CA PRO A 129 6.95 9.31 23.31
C PRO A 129 6.25 8.83 24.59
#